data_AF-A0A287CSW0-F1
#
_entry.id   AF-A0A287CSW0-F1
#
_cell.length_a   1.000
_cell.length_b   1.000
_cell.length_c   1.000
_cell.angle_alpha   90.00
_cell.angle_beta   90.00
_cell.angle_gamma   90.00
#
_symmetry.space_group_name_H-M   'P 1'
#
loop_
_entity.id
_entity.type
_entity.pdbx_description
1 polymer ?
#
loop_
_entity_poly.entity_id
_entity_poly.type
_entity_poly.pdbx_seq_one_letter_code
_entity_poly.pdbx_strand_id
1 'polypeptide(L)'
;MIPPQEASARRREIEDKLKQEEETLSFIRDSLEKSDQLTKNMVSILSSFESRLMKLENSIIPVHKQTENLQRLQENVEKTLSCLDHVISYYHVATDTEKIIREGPTGRLEEYLGSMAKIQKAVEYFQDNSPDSPELNKVKLLFERGKESLESEFRSLMTRHSKIVSPVLILDLISGDDELEVQEDVALEHLPESVLQDVVRISRWLVEYGRNQDFMNVYYQIRSSQLDRSIKGLKEHFRKSSSSSGVPYSPAIPNKRKDTPTKKPVKRPGHEHDFRVKHLSEALNDKHGPLAGRD
;
A
#
# COMPACT_ATOMS: atom_id res chain seq x y z
N MET A 1 -127.68 7.66 -5.37
CA MET A 1 -127.43 7.50 -6.81
C MET A 1 -126.44 8.59 -7.20
N ILE A 2 -125.25 8.22 -7.65
CA ILE A 2 -124.23 9.17 -8.12
C ILE A 2 -124.61 9.56 -9.56
N PRO A 3 -124.60 10.84 -9.95
CA PRO A 3 -124.96 11.25 -11.30
C PRO A 3 -124.09 10.53 -12.35
N PRO A 4 -124.64 10.16 -13.52
CA PRO A 4 -123.89 9.46 -14.57
C PRO A 4 -122.62 10.22 -15.03
N GLN A 5 -122.61 11.56 -14.86
CA GLN A 5 -121.46 12.42 -15.15
C GLN A 5 -120.29 12.25 -14.16
N GLU A 6 -120.54 12.05 -12.85
CA GLU A 6 -119.49 11.85 -11.84
C GLU A 6 -118.86 10.44 -11.93
N ALA A 7 -119.66 9.43 -12.25
CA ALA A 7 -119.17 8.07 -12.48
C ALA A 7 -118.30 7.97 -13.76
N SER A 8 -118.67 8.73 -14.80
CA SER A 8 -117.86 8.87 -16.02
C SER A 8 -116.56 9.64 -15.76
N ALA A 9 -116.61 10.73 -15.00
CA ALA A 9 -115.43 11.50 -14.61
C ALA A 9 -114.43 10.68 -13.78
N ARG A 10 -114.90 9.92 -12.79
CA ARG A 10 -114.04 9.00 -12.01
C ARG A 10 -113.47 7.85 -12.85
N ARG A 11 -114.23 7.30 -13.81
CA ARG A 11 -113.70 6.30 -14.74
C ARG A 11 -112.57 6.88 -15.59
N ARG A 12 -112.75 8.09 -16.10
CA ARG A 12 -111.73 8.79 -16.89
C ARG A 12 -110.48 9.09 -16.08
N GLU A 13 -110.63 9.52 -14.84
CA GLU A 13 -109.50 9.77 -13.92
C GLU A 13 -108.75 8.47 -13.54
N ILE A 14 -109.45 7.34 -13.42
CA ILE A 14 -108.84 6.02 -13.21
C ILE A 14 -108.11 5.56 -14.48
N GLU A 15 -108.70 5.76 -15.67
CA GLU A 15 -108.04 5.49 -16.95
C GLU A 15 -106.78 6.34 -17.14
N ASP A 16 -106.82 7.62 -16.81
CA ASP A 16 -105.67 8.52 -16.90
C ASP A 16 -104.56 8.11 -15.91
N LYS A 17 -104.91 7.71 -14.68
CA LYS A 17 -103.96 7.17 -13.70
C LYS A 17 -103.38 5.83 -14.13
N LEU A 18 -104.20 4.93 -14.68
CA LEU A 18 -103.76 3.64 -15.20
C LEU A 18 -102.77 3.84 -16.35
N LYS A 19 -103.08 4.76 -17.28
CA LYS A 19 -102.21 5.11 -18.38
C LYS A 19 -100.89 5.73 -17.89
N GLN A 20 -100.96 6.59 -16.88
CA GLN A 20 -99.76 7.17 -16.29
C GLN A 20 -98.89 6.14 -15.55
N GLU A 21 -99.50 5.18 -14.84
CA GLU A 21 -98.76 4.06 -14.24
C GLU A 21 -98.17 3.13 -15.30
N GLU A 22 -98.88 2.85 -16.41
CA GLU A 22 -98.34 2.09 -17.54
C GLU A 22 -97.13 2.80 -18.18
N GLU A 23 -97.21 4.12 -18.38
CA GLU A 23 -96.08 4.93 -18.87
C GLU A 23 -94.90 4.88 -17.89
N THR A 24 -95.16 5.01 -16.58
CA THR A 24 -94.11 4.98 -15.54
C THR A 24 -93.46 3.60 -15.43
N LEU A 25 -94.26 2.53 -15.50
CA LEU A 25 -93.77 1.15 -15.54
C LEU A 25 -92.93 0.89 -16.78
N SER A 26 -93.34 1.40 -17.95
CA SER A 26 -92.53 1.26 -19.17
C SER A 26 -91.19 1.98 -19.04
N PHE A 27 -91.17 3.20 -18.49
CA PHE A 27 -89.94 3.95 -18.22
C PHE A 27 -88.99 3.24 -17.24
N ILE A 28 -89.52 2.68 -16.15
CA ILE A 28 -88.72 1.93 -15.17
C ILE A 28 -88.16 0.66 -15.82
N ARG A 29 -88.97 -0.04 -16.63
CA ARG A 29 -88.53 -1.25 -17.35
C ARG A 29 -87.41 -0.94 -18.34
N ASP A 30 -87.53 0.15 -19.09
CA ASP A 30 -86.47 0.62 -20.01
C ASP A 30 -85.19 1.03 -19.25
N SER A 31 -85.32 1.68 -18.09
CA SER A 31 -84.17 2.04 -17.24
C SER A 31 -83.50 0.82 -16.62
N LEU A 32 -84.28 -0.19 -16.25
CA LEU A 32 -83.77 -1.47 -15.75
C LEU A 32 -83.02 -2.20 -16.87
N GLU A 33 -83.56 -2.24 -18.08
CA GLU A 33 -82.91 -2.87 -19.24
C GLU A 33 -81.62 -2.13 -19.63
N LYS A 34 -81.61 -0.80 -19.57
CA LYS A 34 -80.37 -0.01 -19.72
C LYS A 34 -79.33 -0.34 -18.63
N SER A 35 -79.75 -0.47 -17.37
CA SER A 35 -78.85 -0.85 -16.27
C SER A 35 -78.32 -2.27 -16.41
N ASP A 36 -79.15 -3.21 -16.85
CA ASP A 36 -78.75 -4.59 -17.14
C ASP A 36 -77.74 -4.64 -18.29
N GLN A 37 -77.95 -3.86 -19.35
CA GLN A 37 -76.99 -3.73 -20.45
C GLN A 37 -75.66 -3.13 -20.00
N LEU A 38 -75.68 -2.09 -19.15
CA LEU A 38 -74.49 -1.51 -18.52
C LEU A 38 -73.74 -2.55 -17.67
N THR A 39 -74.47 -3.35 -16.90
CA THR A 39 -73.90 -4.41 -16.07
C THR A 39 -73.26 -5.50 -16.93
N LYS A 40 -73.93 -5.94 -17.99
CA LYS A 40 -73.38 -6.89 -18.98
C LYS A 40 -72.12 -6.34 -19.66
N ASN A 41 -72.11 -5.06 -20.01
CA ASN A 41 -70.94 -4.40 -20.57
C ASN A 41 -69.77 -4.39 -19.57
N MET A 42 -70.03 -4.08 -18.29
CA MET A 42 -69.02 -4.14 -17.23
C MET A 42 -68.46 -5.56 -17.05
N VAL A 43 -69.32 -6.57 -16.99
CA VAL A 43 -68.91 -7.98 -16.89
C VAL A 43 -68.06 -8.42 -18.09
N SER A 44 -68.42 -7.98 -19.30
CA SER A 44 -67.65 -8.24 -20.52
C SER A 44 -66.25 -7.60 -20.46
N ILE A 45 -66.17 -6.35 -20.02
CA ILE A 45 -64.89 -5.64 -19.84
C ILE A 45 -64.02 -6.37 -18.81
N LEU A 46 -64.58 -6.74 -17.65
CA LEU A 46 -63.87 -7.46 -16.60
C LEU A 46 -63.37 -8.83 -17.08
N SER A 47 -64.20 -9.59 -17.80
CA SER A 47 -63.82 -10.87 -18.40
C SER A 47 -62.67 -10.70 -19.40
N SER A 48 -62.67 -9.60 -20.17
CA SER A 48 -61.57 -9.29 -21.09
C SER A 48 -60.27 -8.96 -20.34
N PHE A 49 -60.35 -8.24 -19.22
CA PHE A 49 -59.20 -7.92 -18.38
C PHE A 49 -58.62 -9.17 -17.73
N GLU A 50 -59.47 -10.04 -17.19
CA GLU A 50 -59.07 -11.32 -16.61
C GLU A 50 -58.34 -12.19 -17.64
N SER A 51 -58.90 -12.34 -18.85
CA SER A 51 -58.24 -13.08 -19.93
C SER A 51 -56.87 -12.48 -20.32
N ARG A 52 -56.76 -11.15 -20.36
CA ARG A 52 -55.50 -10.46 -20.66
C ARG A 52 -54.48 -10.63 -19.53
N LEU A 53 -54.89 -10.53 -18.27
CA LEU A 53 -54.04 -10.77 -17.11
C LEU A 53 -53.53 -12.21 -17.08
N MET A 54 -54.39 -13.18 -17.34
CA MET A 54 -53.99 -14.58 -17.35
C MET A 54 -52.97 -14.86 -18.48
N LYS A 55 -53.15 -14.27 -19.66
CA LYS A 55 -52.16 -14.36 -20.76
C LYS A 55 -50.84 -13.69 -20.39
N LEU A 56 -50.89 -12.53 -19.73
CA LEU A 56 -49.71 -11.81 -19.28
C LEU A 56 -48.94 -12.62 -18.24
N GLU A 57 -49.63 -13.15 -17.24
CA GLU A 57 -49.06 -13.99 -16.19
C GLU A 57 -48.38 -15.23 -16.78
N ASN A 58 -49.08 -15.95 -17.67
CA ASN A 58 -48.54 -17.11 -18.37
C ASN A 58 -47.31 -16.77 -19.24
N SER A 59 -47.18 -15.53 -19.69
CA SER A 59 -46.00 -15.06 -20.44
C SER A 59 -44.87 -14.58 -19.53
N ILE A 60 -45.18 -13.96 -18.40
CA ILE A 60 -44.21 -13.28 -17.53
C ILE A 60 -43.53 -14.27 -16.57
N ILE A 61 -44.29 -15.22 -16.00
CA ILE A 61 -43.74 -16.18 -15.02
C ILE A 61 -42.58 -17.01 -15.61
N PRO A 62 -42.69 -17.60 -16.82
CA PRO A 62 -41.59 -18.37 -17.41
C PRO A 62 -40.36 -17.49 -17.67
N VAL A 63 -40.57 -16.24 -18.12
CA VAL A 63 -39.48 -15.29 -18.37
C VAL A 63 -38.74 -14.99 -17.06
N HIS A 64 -39.45 -14.64 -15.98
CA HIS A 64 -38.79 -14.42 -14.68
C HIS A 64 -38.02 -15.63 -14.21
N LYS A 65 -38.60 -16.84 -14.33
CA LYS A 65 -37.90 -18.08 -13.94
C LYS A 65 -36.66 -18.35 -14.79
N GLN A 66 -36.73 -18.10 -16.09
CA GLN A 66 -35.57 -18.19 -16.98
C GLN A 66 -34.51 -17.15 -16.65
N THR A 67 -34.90 -15.90 -16.39
CA THR A 67 -33.98 -14.82 -15.97
C THR A 67 -33.30 -15.16 -14.65
N GLU A 68 -34.04 -15.66 -13.66
CA GLU A 68 -33.48 -16.05 -12.36
C GLU A 68 -32.49 -17.22 -12.51
N ASN A 69 -32.83 -18.23 -13.31
CA ASN A 69 -31.91 -19.32 -13.62
C ASN A 69 -30.65 -18.84 -14.36
N LEU A 70 -30.80 -17.88 -15.27
CA LEU A 70 -29.68 -17.27 -15.98
C LEU A 70 -28.77 -16.49 -15.02
N GLN A 71 -29.34 -15.74 -14.07
CA GLN A 71 -28.58 -15.04 -13.03
C GLN A 71 -27.81 -16.02 -12.14
N ARG A 72 -28.46 -17.11 -11.68
CA ARG A 72 -27.76 -18.18 -10.93
C ARG A 72 -26.62 -18.79 -11.73
N LEU A 73 -26.84 -19.05 -13.03
CA LEU A 73 -25.80 -19.58 -13.91
C LEU A 73 -24.64 -18.59 -14.02
N GLN A 74 -24.94 -17.31 -14.23
CA GLN A 74 -23.94 -16.25 -14.30
C GLN A 74 -23.11 -16.19 -13.00
N GLU A 75 -23.76 -16.17 -11.83
CA GLU A 75 -23.06 -16.16 -10.54
C GLU A 75 -22.14 -17.39 -10.36
N ASN A 76 -22.59 -18.57 -10.79
CA ASN A 76 -21.79 -19.78 -10.72
C ASN A 76 -20.56 -19.71 -11.64
N VAL A 77 -20.73 -19.14 -12.83
CA VAL A 77 -19.61 -18.90 -13.77
C VAL A 77 -18.62 -17.91 -13.17
N GLU A 78 -19.10 -16.79 -12.62
CA GLU A 78 -18.24 -15.78 -11.98
C GLU A 78 -17.47 -16.35 -10.78
N LYS A 79 -18.11 -17.14 -9.92
CA LYS A 79 -17.45 -17.83 -8.79
C LYS A 79 -16.39 -18.82 -9.29
N THR A 80 -16.68 -19.57 -10.35
CA THR A 80 -15.73 -20.53 -10.94
C THR A 80 -14.53 -19.80 -11.54
N LEU A 81 -14.75 -18.71 -12.27
CA LEU A 81 -13.69 -17.87 -12.81
C LEU A 81 -12.81 -17.32 -11.69
N SER A 82 -13.39 -16.76 -10.62
CA SER A 82 -12.63 -16.25 -9.48
C SER A 82 -11.80 -17.34 -8.79
N CYS A 83 -12.33 -18.56 -8.68
CA CYS A 83 -11.59 -19.70 -8.14
C CYS A 83 -10.41 -20.09 -9.04
N LEU A 84 -10.62 -20.13 -10.36
CA LEU A 84 -9.55 -20.42 -11.33
C LEU A 84 -8.47 -19.34 -11.31
N ASP A 85 -8.84 -18.06 -11.29
CA ASP A 85 -7.89 -16.95 -11.18
C ASP A 85 -7.06 -17.04 -9.88
N HIS A 86 -7.70 -17.43 -8.78
CA HIS A 86 -7.01 -17.65 -7.51
C HIS A 86 -5.96 -18.78 -7.61
N VAL A 87 -6.31 -19.91 -8.23
CA VAL A 87 -5.37 -21.03 -8.46
C VAL A 87 -4.22 -20.59 -9.38
N ILE A 88 -4.54 -19.96 -10.51
CA ILE A 88 -3.55 -19.47 -11.49
C ILE A 88 -2.58 -18.49 -10.84
N SER A 89 -3.05 -17.64 -9.93
CA SER A 89 -2.20 -16.67 -9.23
C SER A 89 -1.01 -17.35 -8.52
N TYR A 90 -1.20 -18.52 -7.90
CA TYR A 90 -0.13 -19.25 -7.22
C TYR A 90 0.97 -19.77 -8.16
N TYR A 91 0.61 -20.13 -9.39
CA TYR A 91 1.58 -20.55 -10.41
C TYR A 91 2.45 -19.37 -10.91
N HIS A 92 1.94 -18.14 -10.82
CA HIS A 92 2.70 -16.94 -11.19
C HIS A 92 3.56 -16.39 -10.05
N VAL A 93 3.26 -16.69 -8.78
CA VAL A 93 3.98 -16.16 -7.60
C VAL A 93 5.50 -16.30 -7.74
N ALA A 94 5.99 -17.46 -8.18
CA ALA A 94 7.43 -17.67 -8.32
C ALA A 94 8.06 -16.68 -9.31
N THR A 95 7.42 -16.43 -10.46
CA THR A 95 7.93 -15.55 -11.50
C THR A 95 7.82 -14.08 -11.09
N ASP A 96 6.69 -13.69 -10.49
CA ASP A 96 6.42 -12.31 -10.12
C ASP A 96 7.32 -11.83 -8.97
N THR A 97 7.62 -12.72 -8.02
CA THR A 97 8.43 -12.39 -6.84
C THR A 97 9.93 -12.62 -7.06
N GLU A 98 10.33 -13.39 -8.07
CA GLU A 98 11.74 -13.75 -8.30
C GLU A 98 12.66 -12.53 -8.42
N LYS A 99 12.21 -11.48 -9.11
CA LYS A 99 12.96 -10.23 -9.27
C LYS A 99 13.22 -9.56 -7.91
N ILE A 100 12.18 -9.41 -7.09
CA ILE A 100 12.26 -8.78 -5.77
C ILE A 100 13.19 -9.59 -4.86
N ILE A 101 13.04 -10.91 -4.84
CA ILE A 101 13.89 -11.80 -4.03
C ILE A 101 15.35 -11.70 -4.44
N ARG A 102 15.64 -11.60 -5.76
CA ARG A 102 17.00 -11.50 -6.28
C ARG A 102 17.67 -10.16 -5.93
N GLU A 103 16.93 -9.07 -5.97
CA GLU A 103 17.47 -7.75 -5.71
C GLU A 103 17.68 -7.46 -4.20
N GLY A 104 17.00 -8.22 -3.32
CA GLY A 104 17.19 -8.17 -1.87
C GLY A 104 16.35 -7.10 -1.14
N PRO A 105 16.30 -7.19 0.20
CA PRO A 105 15.43 -6.37 1.07
C PRO A 105 15.96 -4.95 1.35
N THR A 106 17.21 -4.63 0.98
CA THR A 106 17.86 -3.37 1.33
C THR A 106 17.03 -2.15 0.90
N GLY A 107 16.60 -1.33 1.87
CA GLY A 107 15.85 -0.09 1.62
C GLY A 107 14.37 -0.26 1.28
N ARG A 108 13.85 -1.50 1.23
CA ARG A 108 12.44 -1.81 0.93
C ARG A 108 11.96 -3.08 1.62
N LEU A 109 12.22 -3.16 2.92
CA LEU A 109 11.94 -4.34 3.72
C LEU A 109 10.46 -4.75 3.67
N GLU A 110 9.52 -3.81 3.78
CA GLU A 110 8.08 -4.14 3.80
C GLU A 110 7.59 -4.72 2.46
N GLU A 111 8.04 -4.19 1.32
CA GLU A 111 7.72 -4.75 0.00
C GLU A 111 8.28 -6.18 -0.15
N TYR A 112 9.50 -6.38 0.36
CA TYR A 112 10.16 -7.69 0.37
C TYR A 112 9.40 -8.70 1.23
N LEU A 113 9.02 -8.32 2.45
CA LEU A 113 8.24 -9.17 3.35
C LEU A 113 6.85 -9.47 2.80
N GLY A 114 6.21 -8.52 2.11
CA GLY A 114 4.96 -8.76 1.39
C GLY A 114 5.11 -9.81 0.28
N SER A 115 6.24 -9.79 -0.44
CA SER A 115 6.57 -10.80 -1.44
C SER A 115 6.86 -12.16 -0.81
N MET A 116 7.59 -12.19 0.32
CA MET A 116 7.83 -13.41 1.10
C MET A 116 6.53 -14.03 1.61
N ALA A 117 5.56 -13.23 2.06
CA ALA A 117 4.25 -13.71 2.48
C ALA A 117 3.44 -14.31 1.32
N LYS A 118 3.54 -13.74 0.11
CA LYS A 118 2.92 -14.34 -1.10
C LYS A 118 3.56 -15.69 -1.43
N ILE A 119 4.88 -15.79 -1.36
CA ILE A 119 5.61 -17.05 -1.57
C ILE A 119 5.19 -18.09 -0.52
N GLN A 120 5.12 -17.70 0.76
CA GLN A 120 4.69 -18.58 1.85
C GLN A 120 3.28 -19.15 1.60
N LYS A 121 2.32 -18.30 1.22
CA LYS A 121 0.96 -18.75 0.87
C LYS A 121 0.96 -19.71 -0.33
N ALA A 122 1.83 -19.50 -1.31
CA ALA A 122 1.96 -20.42 -2.44
C ALA A 122 2.57 -21.76 -2.00
N VAL A 123 3.55 -21.74 -1.09
CA VAL A 123 4.13 -22.96 -0.49
C VAL A 123 3.05 -23.76 0.25
N GLU A 124 2.23 -23.11 1.08
CA GLU A 124 1.11 -23.75 1.79
C GLU A 124 0.10 -24.34 0.80
N TYR A 125 -0.33 -23.55 -0.19
CA TYR A 125 -1.25 -24.01 -1.24
C TYR A 125 -0.74 -25.25 -1.96
N PHE A 126 0.51 -25.26 -2.41
CA PHE A 126 1.07 -26.40 -3.13
C PHE A 126 1.36 -27.59 -2.20
N GLN A 127 1.65 -27.38 -0.92
CA GLN A 127 1.80 -28.49 0.03
C GLN A 127 0.47 -29.23 0.24
N ASP A 128 -0.63 -28.50 0.37
CA ASP A 128 -1.95 -29.09 0.63
C ASP A 128 -2.56 -29.74 -0.60
N ASN A 129 -2.35 -29.15 -1.80
CA ASN A 129 -3.02 -29.61 -3.02
C ASN A 129 -2.13 -30.49 -3.92
N SER A 130 -0.81 -30.25 -3.96
CA SER A 130 0.11 -30.87 -4.92
C SER A 130 1.53 -31.08 -4.33
N PRO A 131 1.71 -31.99 -3.35
CA PRO A 131 2.93 -32.07 -2.53
C PRO A 131 4.21 -32.47 -3.28
N ASP A 132 4.12 -33.15 -4.42
CA ASP A 132 5.29 -33.59 -5.23
C ASP A 132 5.46 -32.77 -6.52
N SER A 133 4.83 -31.59 -6.60
CA SER A 133 4.91 -30.75 -7.79
C SER A 133 6.28 -30.05 -7.95
N PRO A 134 6.78 -29.88 -9.19
CA PRO A 134 7.98 -29.07 -9.44
C PRO A 134 7.78 -27.60 -9.05
N GLU A 135 6.54 -27.09 -9.12
CA GLU A 135 6.19 -25.75 -8.68
C GLU A 135 6.43 -25.57 -7.19
N LEU A 136 6.05 -26.54 -6.36
CA LEU A 136 6.32 -26.51 -4.92
C LEU A 136 7.82 -26.39 -4.63
N ASN A 137 8.63 -27.17 -5.33
CA ASN A 137 10.08 -27.14 -5.16
C ASN A 137 10.66 -25.77 -5.57
N LYS A 138 10.14 -25.19 -6.65
CA LYS A 138 10.54 -23.84 -7.10
C LYS A 138 10.21 -22.77 -6.06
N VAL A 139 8.99 -22.75 -5.52
CA VAL A 139 8.60 -21.74 -4.51
C VAL A 139 9.31 -21.95 -3.17
N LYS A 140 9.54 -23.20 -2.75
CA LYS A 140 10.33 -23.51 -1.55
C LYS A 140 11.77 -23.02 -1.68
N LEU A 141 12.43 -23.29 -2.81
CA LEU A 141 13.78 -22.81 -3.05
C LEU A 141 13.85 -21.27 -3.07
N LEU A 142 12.85 -20.63 -3.69
CA LEU A 142 12.77 -19.17 -3.73
C LEU A 142 12.57 -18.58 -2.33
N PHE A 143 11.75 -19.21 -1.49
CA PHE A 143 11.54 -18.83 -0.10
C PHE A 143 12.84 -18.95 0.71
N GLU A 144 13.57 -20.05 0.55
CA GLU A 144 14.86 -20.26 1.22
C GLU A 144 15.89 -19.20 0.83
N ARG A 145 16.01 -18.90 -0.47
CA ARG A 145 16.87 -17.80 -0.95
C ARG A 145 16.45 -16.45 -0.37
N GLY A 146 15.15 -16.25 -0.21
CA GLY A 146 14.61 -15.02 0.39
C GLY A 146 14.97 -14.88 1.86
N LYS A 147 14.89 -15.98 2.61
CA LYS A 147 15.33 -16.04 4.01
C LYS A 147 16.83 -15.78 4.15
N GLU A 148 17.67 -16.41 3.34
CA GLU A 148 19.13 -16.17 3.34
C GLU A 148 19.46 -14.69 3.07
N SER A 149 18.68 -14.04 2.20
CA SER A 149 18.83 -12.60 1.92
C SER A 149 18.47 -11.74 3.12
N LEU A 150 17.44 -12.11 3.89
CA LEU A 150 17.08 -11.43 5.15
C LEU A 150 18.13 -11.61 6.24
N GLU A 151 18.71 -12.80 6.38
CA GLU A 151 19.82 -13.06 7.31
C GLU A 151 21.07 -12.23 6.94
N SER A 152 21.37 -12.15 5.64
CA SER A 152 22.46 -11.32 5.12
C SER A 152 22.21 -9.84 5.36
N GLU A 153 20.98 -9.35 5.13
CA GLU A 153 20.61 -7.96 5.41
C GLU A 153 20.71 -7.63 6.90
N PHE A 154 20.23 -8.51 7.78
CA PHE A 154 20.39 -8.36 9.23
C PHE A 154 21.86 -8.17 9.61
N ARG A 155 22.73 -9.06 9.12
CA ARG A 155 24.18 -8.95 9.35
C ARG A 155 24.75 -7.64 8.81
N SER A 156 24.34 -7.25 7.61
CA SER A 156 24.77 -6.01 6.95
C SER A 156 24.39 -4.77 7.76
N LEU A 157 23.13 -4.65 8.18
CA LEU A 157 22.62 -3.56 9.00
C LEU A 157 23.36 -3.47 10.34
N MET A 158 23.51 -4.61 11.03
CA MET A 158 24.23 -4.68 12.30
C MET A 158 25.69 -4.26 12.16
N THR A 159 26.39 -4.75 11.12
CA THR A 159 27.81 -4.45 10.89
C THR A 159 28.02 -2.99 10.51
N ARG A 160 27.14 -2.44 9.67
CA ARG A 160 27.25 -1.07 9.13
C ARG A 160 26.94 0.00 10.17
N HIS A 161 25.96 -0.26 11.03
CA HIS A 161 25.45 0.75 11.96
C HIS A 161 25.94 0.58 13.40
N SER A 162 26.46 -0.58 13.79
CA SER A 162 27.07 -0.74 15.12
C SER A 162 28.44 -0.06 15.16
N LYS A 163 28.49 1.19 15.62
CA LYS A 163 29.73 1.98 15.76
C LYS A 163 30.31 1.88 17.16
N ILE A 164 31.62 2.10 17.26
CA ILE A 164 32.34 2.23 18.52
C ILE A 164 31.91 3.56 19.18
N VAL A 165 31.72 3.56 20.50
CA VAL A 165 31.37 4.76 21.26
C VAL A 165 32.63 5.55 21.58
N SER A 166 32.59 6.88 21.37
CA SER A 166 33.73 7.76 21.64
C SER A 166 34.06 7.79 23.13
N PRO A 167 35.36 7.76 23.52
CA PRO A 167 35.76 7.91 24.92
C PRO A 167 35.18 9.14 25.62
N VAL A 168 35.09 10.28 24.92
CA VAL A 168 34.52 11.53 25.48
C VAL A 168 33.05 11.33 25.83
N LEU A 169 32.27 10.76 24.92
CA LEU A 169 30.85 10.50 25.15
C LEU A 169 30.63 9.49 26.29
N ILE A 170 31.49 8.48 26.44
CA ILE A 170 31.43 7.56 27.59
C ILE A 170 31.69 8.32 28.90
N LEU A 171 32.64 9.25 28.92
CA LEU A 171 32.92 10.06 30.11
C LEU A 171 31.78 11.02 30.42
N ASP A 172 31.17 11.65 29.41
CA ASP A 172 30.00 12.52 29.58
C ASP A 172 28.83 11.74 30.19
N LEU A 173 28.57 10.51 29.69
CA LEU A 173 27.53 9.62 30.23
C LEU A 173 27.80 9.15 31.66
N ILE A 174 29.07 8.96 32.04
CA ILE A 174 29.45 8.59 33.41
C ILE A 174 29.37 9.80 34.35
N SER A 175 29.70 11.00 33.86
CA SER A 175 29.77 12.23 34.65
C SER A 175 28.40 12.90 34.82
N GLY A 176 27.45 12.65 33.91
CA GLY A 176 26.08 13.17 33.99
C GLY A 176 25.23 12.59 35.12
N ASP A 177 25.70 11.54 35.82
CA ASP A 177 24.99 10.92 36.96
C ASP A 177 25.19 11.70 38.28
N ASP A 178 26.13 12.67 38.32
CA ASP A 178 26.46 13.46 39.52
C ASP A 178 25.74 14.82 39.63
N GLU A 179 25.02 15.30 38.59
CA GLU A 179 24.25 16.56 38.63
C GLU A 179 22.73 16.32 38.52
N LEU A 180 22.07 16.35 39.68
CA LEU A 180 20.62 16.20 39.90
C LEU A 180 19.72 17.33 39.34
N GLU A 181 20.06 17.95 38.20
CA GLU A 181 19.22 19.01 37.61
C GLU A 181 19.06 18.82 36.09
N VAL A 182 17.96 18.16 35.71
CA VAL A 182 17.27 18.29 34.40
C VAL A 182 18.20 18.20 33.18
N GLN A 183 19.04 17.17 33.11
CA GLN A 183 19.70 16.81 31.86
C GLN A 183 18.70 15.99 31.04
N GLU A 184 18.36 16.46 29.83
CA GLU A 184 17.69 15.64 28.82
C GLU A 184 18.42 14.29 28.80
N ASP A 185 17.68 13.21 29.05
CA ASP A 185 18.19 11.84 29.09
C ASP A 185 19.03 11.61 27.83
N VAL A 186 20.37 11.72 27.94
CA VAL A 186 21.28 11.57 26.81
C VAL A 186 21.34 10.08 26.50
N ALA A 187 20.27 9.58 25.90
CA ALA A 187 20.14 8.19 25.54
C ALA A 187 21.19 7.87 24.48
N LEU A 188 22.00 6.85 24.75
CA LEU A 188 22.99 6.37 23.82
C LEU A 188 22.31 5.71 22.60
N GLU A 189 22.10 6.49 21.54
CA GLU A 189 21.56 5.98 20.27
C GLU A 189 22.58 5.08 19.56
N HIS A 190 22.42 3.77 19.76
CA HIS A 190 23.32 2.78 19.20
C HIS A 190 23.09 2.47 17.71
N LEU A 191 21.87 2.71 17.23
CA LEU A 191 21.44 2.47 15.86
C LEU A 191 20.46 3.60 15.48
N PRO A 192 20.47 4.09 14.23
CA PRO A 192 19.40 4.97 13.75
C PRO A 192 18.03 4.30 13.87
N GLU A 193 16.99 5.07 14.20
CA GLU A 193 15.63 4.55 14.45
C GLU A 193 15.10 3.70 13.28
N SER A 194 15.31 4.13 12.03
CA SER A 194 14.91 3.35 10.85
C SER A 194 15.59 1.98 10.77
N VAL A 195 16.89 1.93 11.10
CA VAL A 195 17.66 0.67 11.10
C VAL A 195 17.23 -0.22 12.25
N LEU A 196 16.91 0.36 13.41
CA LEU A 196 16.39 -0.39 14.55
C LEU A 196 15.06 -1.05 14.18
N GLN A 197 14.15 -0.31 13.54
CA GLN A 197 12.87 -0.85 13.06
C GLN A 197 13.08 -2.01 12.08
N ASP A 198 13.96 -1.86 11.09
CA ASP A 198 14.28 -2.92 10.13
C ASP A 198 14.88 -4.15 10.79
N VAL A 199 15.85 -3.99 11.69
CA VAL A 199 16.50 -5.08 12.44
C VAL A 199 15.49 -5.82 13.34
N VAL A 200 14.59 -5.08 14.01
CA VAL A 200 13.51 -5.65 14.82
C VAL A 200 12.51 -6.40 13.95
N ARG A 201 12.16 -5.86 12.78
CA ARG A 201 11.21 -6.50 11.87
C ARG A 201 11.78 -7.78 11.27
N ILE A 202 13.03 -7.74 10.80
CA ILE A 202 13.75 -8.92 10.28
C ILE A 202 13.90 -9.97 11.37
N SER A 203 14.31 -9.59 12.59
CA SER A 203 14.48 -10.55 13.68
C SER A 203 13.17 -11.24 14.07
N ARG A 204 12.06 -10.51 14.21
CA ARG A 204 10.74 -11.12 14.44
C ARG A 204 10.37 -12.10 13.33
N TRP A 205 10.59 -11.72 12.08
CA TRP A 205 10.32 -12.59 10.94
C TRP A 205 11.20 -13.85 10.94
N LEU A 206 12.50 -13.73 11.25
CA LEU A 206 13.42 -14.87 11.36
C LEU A 206 13.12 -15.76 12.58
N VAL A 207 12.51 -15.24 13.65
CA VAL A 207 12.03 -16.09 14.76
C VAL A 207 10.87 -16.97 14.32
N GLU A 208 9.95 -16.41 13.53
CA GLU A 208 8.75 -17.12 13.07
C GLU A 208 9.04 -18.12 11.94
N TYR A 209 9.88 -17.72 10.97
CA TYR A 209 10.11 -18.47 9.72
C TYR A 209 11.55 -18.98 9.56
N GLY A 210 12.43 -18.72 10.53
CA GLY A 210 13.82 -19.17 10.51
C GLY A 210 13.97 -20.66 10.79
N ARG A 211 14.99 -21.28 10.18
CA ARG A 211 15.37 -22.67 10.52
C ARG A 211 16.16 -22.74 11.84
N ASN A 212 16.87 -21.67 12.16
CA ASN A 212 17.72 -21.56 13.33
C ASN A 212 17.78 -20.11 13.84
N GLN A 213 18.47 -19.89 14.95
CA GLN A 213 18.62 -18.58 15.58
C GLN A 213 20.04 -18.02 15.38
N ASP A 214 20.74 -18.40 14.29
CA ASP A 214 22.13 -17.98 14.07
C ASP A 214 22.28 -16.47 13.92
N PHE A 215 21.24 -15.76 13.49
CA PHE A 215 21.24 -14.29 13.47
C PHE A 215 21.42 -13.69 14.88
N MET A 216 21.00 -14.38 15.95
CA MET A 216 21.28 -13.97 17.34
C MET A 216 22.77 -14.10 17.66
N ASN A 217 23.43 -15.13 17.14
CA ASN A 217 24.88 -15.28 17.25
C ASN A 217 25.61 -14.10 16.59
N VAL A 218 25.15 -13.73 15.40
CA VAL A 218 25.67 -12.56 14.67
C VAL A 218 25.47 -11.27 15.46
N TYR A 219 24.28 -11.09 16.04
CA TYR A 219 23.96 -9.92 16.85
C TYR A 219 24.94 -9.76 18.01
N TYR A 220 25.07 -10.76 18.90
CA TYR A 220 25.92 -10.58 20.08
C TYR A 220 27.40 -10.49 19.69
N GLN A 221 27.87 -11.19 18.65
CA GLN A 221 29.27 -11.12 18.22
C GLN A 221 29.63 -9.70 17.77
N ILE A 222 28.78 -9.08 16.95
CA ILE A 222 28.98 -7.70 16.49
C ILE A 222 28.93 -6.75 17.68
N ARG A 223 27.87 -6.82 18.50
CA ARG A 223 27.69 -5.91 19.64
C ARG A 223 28.80 -6.05 20.67
N SER A 224 29.21 -7.28 21.01
CA SER A 224 30.32 -7.56 21.92
C SER A 224 31.65 -7.03 21.38
N SER A 225 31.92 -7.17 20.09
CA SER A 225 33.14 -6.62 19.47
C SER A 225 33.18 -5.10 19.57
N GLN A 226 32.07 -4.41 19.30
CA GLN A 226 32.02 -2.95 19.36
C GLN A 226 32.10 -2.44 20.80
N LEU A 227 31.50 -3.15 21.77
CA LEU A 227 31.63 -2.87 23.20
C LEU A 227 33.09 -2.98 23.67
N ASP A 228 33.74 -4.11 23.38
CA ASP A 228 35.16 -4.35 23.75
C ASP A 228 36.08 -3.28 23.17
N ARG A 229 35.88 -2.91 21.89
CA ARG A 229 36.65 -1.83 21.24
C ARG A 229 36.38 -0.46 21.87
N SER A 230 35.15 -0.18 22.30
CA SER A 230 34.80 1.09 22.95
C SER A 230 35.51 1.22 24.30
N ILE A 231 35.50 0.16 25.11
CA ILE A 231 36.19 0.12 26.42
C ILE A 231 37.70 0.21 26.25
N LYS A 232 38.29 -0.51 25.28
CA LYS A 232 39.72 -0.39 24.95
C LYS A 232 40.09 1.01 24.47
N GLY A 233 39.22 1.65 23.68
CA GLY A 233 39.38 3.04 23.26
C GLY A 233 39.42 4.01 24.43
N LEU A 234 38.55 3.82 25.42
CA LEU A 234 38.53 4.60 26.65
C LEU A 234 39.81 4.42 27.47
N LYS A 235 40.27 3.18 27.65
CA LYS A 235 41.55 2.90 28.33
C LYS A 235 42.72 3.62 27.67
N GLU A 236 42.79 3.61 26.34
CA GLU A 236 43.85 4.30 25.59
C GLU A 236 43.74 5.84 25.70
N HIS A 237 42.52 6.38 25.77
CA HIS A 237 42.28 7.80 26.00
C HIS A 237 42.89 8.26 27.33
N PHE A 238 42.65 7.53 28.42
CA PHE A 238 43.28 7.80 29.73
C PHE A 238 44.81 7.68 29.70
N ARG A 239 45.35 6.70 28.97
CA ARG A 239 46.81 6.52 28.86
C ARG A 239 47.46 7.73 28.17
N LYS A 240 46.84 8.24 27.11
CA LYS A 240 47.33 9.41 26.35
C LYS A 240 47.19 10.71 27.13
N SER A 241 46.07 10.93 27.82
CA SER A 241 45.88 12.13 28.65
C SER A 241 46.88 12.18 29.81
N SER A 242 47.15 11.03 30.44
CA SER A 242 48.16 10.90 31.51
C SER A 242 49.60 11.14 31.04
N SER A 243 49.90 10.89 29.76
CA SER A 243 51.22 11.16 29.16
C SER A 243 51.42 12.60 28.68
N SER A 244 50.33 13.39 28.60
CA SER A 244 50.37 14.80 28.15
C SER A 244 50.58 15.80 29.30
N SER A 245 50.61 15.37 30.56
CA SER A 245 50.90 16.22 31.72
C SER A 245 52.39 16.48 31.94
N GLY A 246 53.20 16.47 30.88
CA GLY A 246 54.61 16.85 30.90
C GLY A 246 54.88 18.06 30.01
N VAL A 247 55.15 19.20 30.66
CA VAL A 247 55.74 20.47 30.14
C VAL A 247 54.76 21.57 29.71
N PRO A 248 54.58 22.63 30.54
CA PRO A 248 54.19 23.95 30.03
C PRO A 248 55.43 24.64 29.45
N TYR A 249 55.40 24.95 28.16
CA TYR A 249 56.41 25.76 27.50
C TYR A 249 56.29 27.21 28.02
N SER A 250 57.21 27.65 28.88
CA SER A 250 57.43 29.08 29.15
C SER A 250 58.48 29.61 28.16
N PRO A 251 58.18 30.65 27.36
CA PRO A 251 59.18 31.25 26.48
C PRO A 251 60.10 32.15 27.31
N ALA A 252 61.32 31.67 27.59
CA ALA A 252 62.36 32.49 28.20
C ALA A 252 62.87 33.53 27.19
N ILE A 253 62.70 34.80 27.56
CA ILE A 253 63.26 35.99 26.94
C ILE A 253 64.77 36.05 27.24
N PRO A 254 65.65 36.32 26.25
CA PRO A 254 66.91 36.98 26.52
C PRO A 254 66.90 38.43 26.01
N ASN A 255 67.30 39.33 26.90
CA ASN A 255 67.42 40.76 26.70
C ASN A 255 68.46 41.17 25.64
N LYS A 256 68.15 42.28 24.96
CA LYS A 256 68.92 42.98 23.92
C LYS A 256 70.31 43.44 24.38
N ARG A 257 71.30 43.41 23.47
CA ARG A 257 72.26 44.52 23.28
C ARG A 257 72.55 44.74 21.79
N LYS A 258 72.55 46.01 21.43
CA LYS A 258 72.60 46.63 20.11
C LYS A 258 73.93 47.39 20.05
N ASP A 259 74.76 47.15 19.04
CA ASP A 259 75.76 48.10 18.55
C ASP A 259 76.01 47.87 17.05
N THR A 260 76.16 48.98 16.34
CA THR A 260 76.32 49.17 14.87
C THR A 260 77.49 50.14 14.66
N PRO A 261 77.95 50.47 13.42
CA PRO A 261 78.15 49.70 12.19
C PRO A 261 79.52 50.02 11.51
N THR A 262 79.94 49.25 10.48
CA THR A 262 80.94 49.74 9.50
C THR A 262 80.62 49.30 8.06
N LYS A 263 80.96 50.21 7.13
CA LYS A 263 80.45 50.41 5.76
C LYS A 263 81.21 49.63 4.65
N LYS A 264 80.41 49.10 3.70
CA LYS A 264 80.48 49.15 2.20
C LYS A 264 81.67 48.48 1.44
N PRO A 265 81.61 48.26 0.09
CA PRO A 265 80.55 48.55 -0.92
C PRO A 265 80.15 47.34 -1.86
N VAL A 266 78.90 47.22 -2.34
CA VAL A 266 78.29 47.63 -3.65
C VAL A 266 78.87 47.00 -4.94
N LYS A 267 78.02 46.25 -5.68
CA LYS A 267 77.87 46.31 -7.15
C LYS A 267 76.49 45.75 -7.62
N ARG A 268 75.72 46.61 -8.30
CA ARG A 268 74.63 46.37 -9.29
C ARG A 268 75.15 46.95 -10.63
N PRO A 269 74.50 46.87 -11.83
CA PRO A 269 73.05 46.72 -12.10
C PRO A 269 72.64 45.88 -13.33
N GLY A 270 71.35 45.52 -13.42
CA GLY A 270 70.47 45.92 -14.55
C GLY A 270 69.96 44.67 -15.30
N HIS A 271 68.76 44.57 -15.87
CA HIS A 271 67.74 45.56 -16.23
C HIS A 271 66.36 44.87 -16.31
N GLU A 272 65.32 45.69 -16.23
CA GLU A 272 63.89 45.39 -16.32
C GLU A 272 63.45 44.92 -17.72
N HIS A 273 62.36 44.16 -17.82
CA HIS A 273 61.16 44.64 -18.52
C HIS A 273 59.95 43.70 -18.32
N ASP A 274 58.91 44.30 -17.76
CA ASP A 274 57.50 43.90 -17.79
C ASP A 274 56.97 43.92 -19.25
N PHE A 275 55.99 43.07 -19.58
CA PHE A 275 54.81 43.39 -20.39
C PHE A 275 53.92 42.15 -20.58
N ARG A 276 52.92 42.05 -19.71
CA ARG A 276 51.49 41.82 -19.99
C ARG A 276 51.09 41.82 -21.49
N VAL A 277 50.26 40.86 -21.93
CA VAL A 277 48.89 41.05 -22.49
C VAL A 277 48.38 39.78 -23.23
N LYS A 278 47.26 39.25 -22.72
CA LYS A 278 46.05 38.65 -23.33
C LYS A 278 46.04 38.20 -24.80
N HIS A 279 45.42 37.04 -25.07
CA HIS A 279 44.14 36.83 -25.80
C HIS A 279 43.94 35.30 -25.97
N LEU A 280 42.93 34.65 -25.37
CA LEU A 280 41.51 34.47 -25.74
C LEU A 280 41.26 33.67 -27.04
N SER A 281 40.36 32.67 -26.92
CA SER A 281 39.51 32.00 -27.95
C SER A 281 40.24 31.09 -28.96
N GLU A 282 39.72 29.98 -29.46
CA GLU A 282 38.36 29.41 -29.51
C GLU A 282 38.43 27.93 -29.98
N ALA A 283 37.32 27.22 -29.79
CA ALA A 283 37.07 25.85 -30.22
C ALA A 283 36.86 25.73 -31.75
N LEU A 284 37.26 24.59 -32.34
CA LEU A 284 36.65 24.07 -33.56
C LEU A 284 36.51 22.55 -33.51
N ASN A 285 35.26 22.12 -33.68
CA ASN A 285 34.84 20.80 -34.13
C ASN A 285 35.58 20.39 -35.40
N ASP A 286 35.85 19.10 -35.58
CA ASP A 286 35.73 18.52 -36.91
C ASP A 286 35.17 17.09 -36.88
N LYS A 287 34.16 16.87 -37.71
CA LYS A 287 33.49 15.61 -38.00
C LYS A 287 34.05 15.10 -39.32
N HIS A 288 34.50 13.86 -39.40
CA HIS A 288 34.37 13.06 -40.63
C HIS A 288 34.47 11.56 -40.30
N GLY A 289 33.36 10.83 -40.52
CA GLY A 289 33.42 9.44 -41.02
C GLY A 289 33.39 9.46 -42.56
N PRO A 290 33.13 8.34 -43.27
CA PRO A 290 32.80 6.97 -42.82
C PRO A 290 33.72 5.91 -43.48
N LEU A 291 33.53 4.62 -43.22
CA LEU A 291 33.54 3.57 -44.25
C LEU A 291 32.93 2.26 -43.72
N ALA A 292 32.09 1.67 -44.57
CA ALA A 292 31.33 0.44 -44.37
C ALA A 292 32.23 -0.80 -44.51
N GLY A 293 31.99 -1.81 -43.66
CA GLY A 293 32.47 -3.17 -43.85
C GLY A 293 31.29 -4.09 -44.09
N ARG A 294 31.26 -4.73 -45.26
CA ARG A 294 30.36 -5.82 -45.62
C ARG A 294 31.29 -6.95 -46.06
N ASP A 295 31.27 -8.03 -45.30
CA ASP A 295 31.29 -9.45 -45.72
C ASP A 295 31.31 -10.32 -44.46
#